data_AF-A0A519LYT7-F1
#
_entry.id   AF-A0A519LYT7-F1
#
_cell.length_a   1.000
_cell.length_b   1.000
_cell.length_c   1.000
_cell.angle_alpha   90.00
_cell.angle_beta   90.00
_cell.angle_gamma   90.00
#
_symmetry.space_group_name_H-M   'P 1'
#
loop_
_entity.id
_entity.type
_entity.pdbx_description
1 polymer ?
#
loop_
_entity_poly.entity_id
_entity_poly.type
_entity_poly.pdbx_seq_one_letter_code
_entity_poly.pdbx_strand_id
1 'polypeptide(L)' 'MAEWTERAELLFKKEGLERLKNAHVLVVGMGGVGSFAAEFIARA' A
#
# COMPACT_ATOMS: atom_id res chain seq x y z
N MET A 1 -5.69 -3.65 11.60
CA MET A 1 -5.26 -4.07 10.25
C MET A 1 -5.44 -5.57 10.10
N ALA A 2 -5.34 -6.10 8.89
CA ALA A 2 -5.37 -7.54 8.68
C ALA A 2 -4.09 -8.21 9.22
N GLU A 3 -4.21 -9.44 9.73
CA GLU A 3 -3.14 -10.22 10.37
C GLU A 3 -1.86 -10.33 9.51
N TRP A 4 -1.99 -10.33 8.19
CA TRP A 4 -0.84 -10.48 7.27
C TRP A 4 0.08 -9.25 7.17
N THR A 5 -0.31 -8.09 7.73
CA THR A 5 0.45 -6.82 7.62
C THR A 5 1.49 -6.60 8.73
N GLU A 6 1.64 -7.55 9.66
CA GLU A 6 2.56 -7.44 10.82
C GLU A 6 4.01 -7.12 10.45
N ARG A 7 4.52 -7.69 9.35
CA ARG A 7 5.88 -7.40 8.85
C ARG A 7 6.00 -6.02 8.23
N ALA A 8 4.94 -5.55 7.56
CA ALA A 8 4.89 -4.21 6.99
C ALA A 8 4.96 -3.15 8.11
N GLU A 9 4.35 -3.43 9.27
CA GLU A 9 4.40 -2.55 10.44
C GLU A 9 5.80 -2.33 11.00
N LEU A 10 6.68 -3.34 10.90
CA LEU A 10 8.08 -3.18 11.32
C LEU A 10 8.82 -2.12 10.49
N LEU A 11 8.47 -2.00 9.20
CA LEU A 11 9.08 -1.07 8.26
C LEU A 11 8.40 0.31 8.28
N PHE A 12 7.08 0.34 8.11
CA PHE A 12 6.30 1.57 7.97
C PHE A 12 5.94 2.24 9.30
N LYS A 13 6.03 1.50 10.41
CA LYS A 13 5.48 1.86 11.73
C LYS A 13 3.96 2.02 11.68
N LYS A 14 3.33 2.06 12.85
CA LYS A 14 1.86 2.17 12.96
C LYS A 14 1.33 3.42 12.27
N GLU A 15 2.05 4.52 12.41
CA GLU A 15 1.69 5.82 11.86
C GLU A 15 1.71 5.81 10.32
N GLY A 16 2.70 5.14 9.73
CA GLY A 16 2.80 5.01 8.27
C GLY A 16 1.67 4.17 7.69
N LEU A 17 1.29 3.09 8.36
CA LEU A 17 0.19 2.22 7.93
C LEU A 17 -1.18 2.87 8.06
N GLU A 18 -1.45 3.58 9.16
CA GLU A 18 -2.70 4.33 9.27
C GLU A 18 -2.76 5.46 8.23
N ARG A 19 -1.63 6.08 7.88
CA ARG A 19 -1.60 7.04 6.77
C ARG A 19 -1.91 6.39 5.42
N LEU A 20 -1.33 5.22 5.13
CA LEU A 20 -1.59 4.47 3.89
C LEU A 20 -3.06 4.04 3.78
N LYS A 21 -3.62 3.50 4.86
CA LYS A 21 -5.02 3.07 4.95
C LYS A 21 -6.03 4.19 4.70
N ASN A 22 -5.70 5.42 5.11
CA ASN A 22 -6.55 6.60 4.89
C ASN A 22 -6.21 7.36 3.60
N ALA A 23 -5.21 6.92 2.84
CA ALA A 23 -4.85 7.56 1.58
C ALA A 23 -5.78 7.12 0.45
N HIS A 24 -6.20 8.07 -0.38
CA HIS A 24 -6.88 7.80 -1.65
C HIS A 24 -5.87 8.01 -2.78
N VAL A 25 -5.61 6.95 -3.55
CA VAL A 25 -4.63 6.97 -4.65
C VAL A 25 -5.34 6.71 -5.98
N LEU A 26 -5.15 7.61 -6.93
CA LEU A 26 -5.56 7.42 -8.32
C LEU A 26 -4.34 7.00 -9.16
N VAL A 27 -4.43 5.83 -9.80
CA VAL A 27 -3.42 5.37 -10.76
C VAL A 27 -3.96 5.63 -12.17
N VAL A 28 -3.27 6.48 -12.95
CA VAL A 28 -3.63 6.77 -14.34
C VAL A 28 -2.72 5.98 -15.27
N GLY A 29 -3.32 5.08 -16.06
CA GLY A 29 -2.62 4.19 -16.98
C GLY A 29 -2.32 2.82 -16.35
N MET A 30 -2.96 1.79 -16.86
CA MET A 30 -2.86 0.40 -16.40
C MET A 30 -2.03 -0.46 -17.36
N GLY A 31 -0.80 -0.03 -17.64
CA GLY A 31 0.19 -0.78 -18.40
C GLY A 31 1.19 -1.50 -17.49
N GLY A 32 2.35 -1.90 -18.03
CA GLY A 32 3.39 -2.63 -17.28
C GLY A 32 4.03 -1.88 -16.10
N VAL A 33 3.72 -0.60 -15.89
CA VAL A 33 4.16 0.16 -14.71
C VAL A 33 3.00 0.36 -13.73
N GLY A 34 1.87 0.86 -14.22
CA GLY A 34 0.71 1.13 -13.38
C GLY A 34 0.13 -0.11 -12.73
N SER A 35 0.20 -1.28 -13.38
CA SER A 35 -0.26 -2.54 -12.80
C SER A 35 0.55 -2.93 -11.56
N PHE A 36 1.88 -2.85 -11.61
CA PHE A 36 2.74 -3.16 -10.46
C PHE A 36 2.67 -2.10 -9.37
N ALA A 37 2.53 -0.82 -9.76
CA ALA A 37 2.31 0.25 -8.79
C ALA A 37 1.01 0.00 -7.99
N ALA A 38 -0.09 -0.31 -8.66
CA ALA A 38 -1.36 -0.63 -8.01
C ALA A 38 -1.24 -1.89 -7.12
N GLU A 39 -0.58 -2.94 -7.61
CA GLU A 39 -0.35 -4.19 -6.86
C GLU A 39 0.43 -3.95 -5.56
N PHE A 40 1.53 -3.19 -5.63
CA PHE A 40 2.35 -2.92 -4.45
C PHE A 40 1.69 -1.97 -3.47
N ILE A 41 0.89 -1.00 -3.94
CA ILE A 41 0.09 -0.15 -3.05
C ILE A 41 -0.97 -0.99 -2.32
N ALA A 42 -1.64 -1.91 -3.02
CA ALA A 42 -2.66 -2.77 -2.40
C ALA A 42 -2.07 -3.79 -1.40
N ARG A 43 -0.78 -4.13 -1.55
CA ARG A 43 -0.06 -5.07 -0.68
C ARG A 43 0.76 -4.41 0.43
N ALA A 44 0.91 -3.09 0.41
CA ALA A 44 1.63 -2.32 1.44
C ALA A 44 0.81 -2.25 2.74
#